data_AF-A0AAU8K2G6-F1
#
_entry.id   AF-A0AAU8K2G6-F1
#
_cell.length_a   1.000
_cell.length_b   1.000
_cell.length_c   1.000
_cell.angle_alpha   90.00
_cell.angle_beta   90.00
_cell.angle_gamma   90.00
#
_symmetry.space_group_name_H-M   'P 1'
#
loop_
_entity.id
_entity.type
_entity.pdbx_description
1 polymer ?
#
loop_
_entity_poly.entity_id
_entity_poly.type
_entity_poly.pdbx_seq_one_letter_code
_entity_poly.pdbx_strand_id
1 'polypeptide(L)'
;MRYRDVPGLSGAANAAIRRAEGARWLPGRLSAAVSVWTAHVHGSRRRRRPWEAEFTCPCCGEGWARDLLAEALHVLPGRAAGELRNLVEELDAVLLRRTHHDPQTPADLPWWYRRC
;
A
#
# COMPACT_ATOMS: atom_id res chain seq x y z
N MET A 1 -6.76 -13.17 -14.42
CA MET A 1 -6.03 -12.12 -13.69
C MET A 1 -6.51 -10.75 -14.19
N ARG A 2 -6.99 -9.85 -13.33
CA ARG A 2 -7.58 -8.56 -13.74
C ARG A 2 -6.66 -7.42 -13.34
N TYR A 3 -6.28 -6.58 -14.31
CA TYR A 3 -5.67 -5.28 -14.01
C TYR A 3 -6.68 -4.41 -13.28
N ARG A 4 -6.24 -3.78 -12.20
CA ARG A 4 -7.02 -2.79 -11.48
C ARG A 4 -6.18 -1.56 -11.27
N ASP A 5 -6.74 -0.42 -11.66
CA ASP A 5 -6.08 0.86 -11.49
C ASP A 5 -6.14 1.29 -10.03
N VAL A 6 -5.14 2.06 -9.63
CA VAL A 6 -5.11 2.76 -8.36
C VAL A 6 -5.93 4.04 -8.51
N PRO A 7 -7.03 4.21 -7.75
CA PRO A 7 -7.83 5.43 -7.78
C PRO A 7 -6.99 6.65 -7.37
N GLY A 8 -7.22 7.79 -8.03
CA GLY A 8 -6.51 9.04 -7.73
C GLY A 8 -5.17 9.22 -8.46
N LEU A 9 -4.65 8.19 -9.13
CA LEU A 9 -3.46 8.32 -9.99
C LEU A 9 -3.84 8.59 -11.44
N SER A 10 -2.95 9.28 -12.16
CA SER A 10 -3.13 9.53 -13.59
C SER A 10 -3.13 8.23 -14.41
N GLY A 11 -3.68 8.29 -15.63
CA GLY A 11 -3.64 7.14 -16.55
C GLY A 11 -2.20 6.72 -16.91
N ALA A 12 -1.28 7.69 -16.99
CA ALA A 12 0.14 7.42 -17.23
C ALA A 12 0.81 6.71 -16.03
N ALA A 13 0.49 7.13 -14.80
CA ALA A 13 0.96 6.45 -13.59
C ALA A 13 0.41 5.03 -13.49
N ASN A 14 -0.89 4.82 -13.76
CA ASN A 14 -1.49 3.50 -13.82
C ASN A 14 -0.87 2.61 -14.92
N ALA A 15 -0.54 3.17 -16.09
CA ALA A 15 0.18 2.43 -17.12
C ALA A 15 1.61 2.03 -16.70
N ALA A 16 2.32 2.88 -15.93
CA ALA A 16 3.61 2.53 -15.36
C ALA A 16 3.49 1.42 -14.29
N ILE A 17 2.47 1.51 -13.43
CA ILE A 17 2.14 0.47 -12.45
C ILE A 17 1.88 -0.86 -13.13
N ARG A 18 1.03 -0.91 -14.16
CA ARG A 18 0.75 -2.16 -14.90
C ARG A 18 2.00 -2.79 -15.51
N ARG A 19 2.93 -1.97 -16.02
CA ARG A 19 4.23 -2.45 -16.53
C ARG A 19 5.11 -3.01 -15.42
N ALA A 20 5.18 -2.32 -14.28
CA ALA A 20 5.96 -2.78 -13.13
C ALA A 20 5.38 -4.07 -12.52
N GLU A 21 4.05 -4.16 -12.39
CA GLU A 21 3.35 -5.37 -11.95
C GLU A 21 3.64 -6.54 -12.90
N GLY A 22 3.53 -6.36 -14.22
CA GLY A 22 3.84 -7.43 -15.17
C GLY A 22 5.30 -7.89 -15.17
N ALA A 23 6.23 -7.08 -14.65
CA ALA A 23 7.65 -7.40 -14.61
C ALA A 23 8.13 -7.98 -13.27
N ARG A 24 7.53 -7.56 -12.14
CA ARG A 24 8.06 -7.86 -10.79
C ARG A 24 7.05 -8.45 -9.82
N TRP A 25 5.76 -8.27 -10.08
CA TRP A 25 4.70 -8.69 -9.16
C TRP A 25 3.54 -9.35 -9.93
N LEU A 26 2.36 -9.32 -9.33
CA LEU A 26 1.13 -9.84 -9.90
C LEU A 26 0.25 -8.65 -10.32
N PRO A 27 -0.40 -8.68 -11.50
CA PRO A 27 -1.40 -7.69 -11.89
C PRO A 27 -2.42 -7.39 -10.78
N GLY A 28 -2.60 -6.11 -10.46
CA GLY A 28 -3.53 -5.62 -9.44
C GLY A 28 -3.00 -5.66 -8.00
N ARG A 29 -1.77 -6.17 -7.77
CA ARG A 29 -1.19 -6.26 -6.42
C ARG A 29 -0.96 -4.90 -5.78
N LEU A 30 -0.58 -3.87 -6.54
CA LEU A 30 -0.41 -2.51 -6.02
C LEU A 30 -1.75 -1.85 -5.71
N SER A 31 -2.77 -2.08 -6.54
CA SER A 31 -4.14 -1.63 -6.25
C SER A 31 -4.69 -2.29 -4.98
N ALA A 32 -4.39 -3.57 -4.76
CA ALA A 32 -4.74 -4.27 -3.53
C ALA A 32 -4.00 -3.70 -2.32
N ALA A 33 -2.70 -3.45 -2.44
CA ALA A 33 -1.93 -2.84 -1.35
C ALA A 33 -2.45 -1.45 -0.98
N VAL A 34 -2.73 -0.57 -1.95
CA VAL A 34 -3.37 0.73 -1.66
C VAL A 34 -4.70 0.54 -0.95
N SER A 35 -5.56 -0.34 -1.45
CA SER A 35 -6.90 -0.54 -0.87
C SER A 35 -6.86 -1.09 0.55
N VAL A 36 -5.95 -2.04 0.82
CA VAL A 36 -5.74 -2.62 2.15
C VAL A 36 -5.13 -1.58 3.09
N TRP A 37 -4.13 -0.82 2.63
CA TRP A 37 -3.50 0.22 3.43
C TRP A 37 -4.49 1.33 3.78
N THR A 38 -5.28 1.81 2.82
CA THR A 38 -6.36 2.77 3.07
C THR A 38 -7.34 2.24 4.12
N ALA A 39 -7.78 0.97 4.02
CA ALA A 39 -8.69 0.39 5.01
C ALA A 39 -8.05 0.35 6.41
N HIS A 40 -6.77 -0.02 6.50
CA HIS A 40 -6.00 -0.08 7.74
C HIS A 40 -5.87 1.31 8.40
N VAL A 41 -5.34 2.31 7.68
CA VAL A 41 -5.08 3.65 8.28
C VAL A 41 -6.34 4.38 8.71
N HIS A 42 -7.48 4.12 8.05
CA HIS A 42 -8.76 4.68 8.46
C HIS A 42 -9.47 3.86 9.57
N GLY A 43 -8.90 2.74 10.02
CA GLY A 43 -9.50 1.85 11.01
C GLY A 43 -10.80 1.21 10.53
N SER A 44 -10.95 1.02 9.20
CA SER A 44 -12.17 0.48 8.62
C SER A 44 -12.28 -1.02 8.90
N ARG A 45 -13.25 -1.42 9.73
CA ARG A 45 -13.64 -2.82 9.93
C ARG A 45 -14.42 -3.41 8.74
N ARG A 46 -14.29 -2.84 7.55
CA ARG A 46 -15.00 -3.33 6.37
C ARG A 46 -14.59 -4.77 6.11
N ARG A 47 -15.53 -5.58 5.62
CA ARG A 47 -15.18 -6.89 5.06
C ARG A 47 -14.17 -6.67 3.93
N ARG A 48 -13.08 -7.44 3.95
CA ARG A 48 -12.10 -7.44 2.86
C ARG A 48 -12.84 -7.67 1.55
N ARG A 49 -12.51 -6.89 0.54
CA ARG A 49 -13.12 -7.05 -0.77
C ARG A 49 -12.62 -8.39 -1.35
N PRO A 50 -13.43 -9.16 -2.09
CA PRO A 50 -13.04 -10.49 -2.55
C PRO A 50 -11.70 -10.54 -3.31
N TRP A 51 -11.37 -9.47 -4.05
CA TRP A 51 -10.14 -9.34 -4.81
C TRP A 51 -8.91 -8.94 -3.98
N GLU A 52 -9.09 -8.46 -2.75
CA GLU A 52 -7.97 -8.22 -1.82
C GLU A 52 -7.47 -9.55 -1.23
N ALA A 53 -8.37 -10.53 -1.10
CA ALA A 53 -8.06 -11.83 -0.51
C ALA A 53 -7.05 -12.64 -1.33
N GLU A 54 -6.94 -12.40 -2.64
CA GLU A 54 -5.92 -13.01 -3.51
C GLU A 54 -4.50 -12.63 -3.10
N PHE A 55 -4.32 -11.47 -2.47
CA PHE A 55 -3.01 -10.91 -2.12
C PHE A 55 -2.74 -10.87 -0.61
N THR A 56 -3.74 -11.23 0.22
CA THR A 56 -3.69 -11.01 1.66
C THR A 56 -3.87 -12.34 2.42
N CYS A 57 -2.95 -12.68 3.32
CA CYS A 57 -3.19 -13.71 4.35
C CYS A 57 -3.91 -13.08 5.55
N PRO A 58 -4.92 -13.74 6.16
CA PRO A 58 -5.44 -13.35 7.47
C PRO A 58 -4.36 -13.26 8.57
N CYS A 59 -3.31 -14.05 8.43
CA CYS A 59 -2.21 -14.19 9.39
C CYS A 59 -1.15 -13.07 9.35
N CYS A 60 -0.99 -12.39 8.22
CA CYS A 60 0.16 -11.49 7.98
C CYS A 60 -0.10 -10.02 8.32
N GLY A 61 -1.27 -9.69 8.89
CA GLY A 61 -1.68 -8.30 9.13
C GLY A 61 -1.77 -7.46 7.83
N GLU A 62 -1.75 -6.14 7.98
CA GLU A 62 -1.85 -5.18 6.86
C GLU A 62 -0.52 -4.50 6.50
N GLY A 63 0.54 -4.72 7.28
CA GLY A 63 1.84 -4.04 7.06
C GLY A 63 2.53 -4.40 5.75
N TRP A 64 2.30 -5.62 5.23
CA TRP A 64 2.80 -6.04 3.91
C TRP A 64 2.39 -5.07 2.79
N ALA A 65 1.23 -4.43 2.93
CA ALA A 65 0.74 -3.48 1.94
C ALA A 65 1.64 -2.26 1.91
N ARG A 66 2.05 -1.75 3.07
CA ARG A 66 2.94 -0.59 3.17
C ARG A 66 4.37 -0.92 2.74
N ASP A 67 4.84 -2.15 2.99
CA ASP A 67 6.13 -2.64 2.49
C ASP A 67 6.15 -2.69 0.96
N LEU A 68 5.10 -3.24 0.34
CA LEU A 68 5.00 -3.29 -1.12
C LEU A 68 4.93 -1.88 -1.72
N LEU A 69 4.21 -0.96 -1.08
CA LEU A 69 4.16 0.44 -1.52
C LEU A 69 5.54 1.10 -1.40
N ALA A 70 6.30 0.83 -0.34
CA ALA A 70 7.67 1.30 -0.21
C ALA A 70 8.54 0.76 -1.36
N GLU A 71 8.47 -0.54 -1.65
CA GLU A 71 9.22 -1.16 -2.75
C GLU A 71 8.85 -0.54 -4.11
N ALA A 72 7.56 -0.33 -4.37
CA ALA A 72 7.05 0.28 -5.59
C ALA A 72 7.60 1.69 -5.82
N LEU A 73 7.77 2.49 -4.77
CA LEU A 73 8.35 3.83 -4.86
C LEU A 73 9.81 3.84 -5.34
N HIS A 74 10.54 2.73 -5.18
CA HIS A 74 11.92 2.58 -5.64
C HIS A 74 12.00 2.06 -7.08
N VAL A 75 10.96 1.34 -7.54
CA VAL A 75 10.93 0.69 -8.85
C VAL A 75 10.28 1.57 -9.92
N LEU A 76 9.26 2.34 -9.55
CA LEU A 76 8.47 3.11 -10.50
C LEU A 76 9.26 4.29 -11.09
N PRO A 77 8.98 4.66 -12.36
CA PRO A 77 9.59 5.85 -12.96
C PRO A 77 9.18 7.10 -12.19
N GLY A 78 10.08 8.09 -12.12
CA GLY A 78 9.99 9.23 -11.19
C GLY A 78 8.62 9.93 -11.12
N ARG A 79 7.95 10.15 -12.27
CA ARG A 79 6.61 10.75 -12.27
C ARG A 79 5.55 9.86 -11.60
N ALA A 80 5.49 8.58 -11.96
CA ALA A 80 4.55 7.63 -11.37
C ALA A 80 4.86 7.37 -9.89
N ALA A 81 6.15 7.30 -9.54
CA ALA A 81 6.59 7.22 -8.15
C ALA A 81 6.19 8.47 -7.35
N GLY A 82 6.26 9.66 -7.94
CA GLY A 82 5.82 10.91 -7.31
C GLY A 82 4.32 10.92 -7.01
N GLU A 83 3.48 10.54 -7.97
CA GLU A 83 2.04 10.46 -7.75
C GLU A 83 1.68 9.40 -6.68
N LEU A 84 2.33 8.23 -6.73
CA LEU A 84 2.15 7.20 -5.70
C LEU A 84 2.65 7.68 -4.33
N ARG A 85 3.77 8.42 -4.28
CA ARG A 85 4.34 8.95 -3.04
C ARG A 85 3.36 9.89 -2.35
N ASN A 86 2.80 10.84 -3.09
CA ASN A 86 1.83 11.79 -2.53
C ASN A 86 0.64 11.04 -1.90
N LEU A 87 0.08 10.06 -2.61
CA LEU A 87 -1.00 9.23 -2.10
C LEU A 87 -0.61 8.47 -0.81
N VAL A 88 0.58 7.87 -0.79
CA VAL A 88 1.07 7.11 0.37
C VAL A 88 1.34 8.04 1.56
N GLU A 89 1.92 9.21 1.34
CA GLU A 89 2.21 10.20 2.38
C GLU A 89 0.93 10.73 3.03
N GLU A 90 -0.14 10.95 2.25
CA GLU A 90 -1.45 11.32 2.79
C GLU A 90 -2.03 10.23 3.72
N LEU A 91 -1.93 8.97 3.32
CA LEU A 91 -2.38 7.83 4.13
C LEU A 91 -1.51 7.64 5.38
N ASP A 92 -0.19 7.78 5.24
CA ASP A 92 0.77 7.70 6.33
C ASP A 92 0.49 8.83 7.36
N ALA A 93 0.16 10.03 6.91
CA ALA A 93 -0.24 11.13 7.79
C ALA A 93 -1.55 10.83 8.54
N VAL A 94 -2.51 10.12 7.93
CA VAL A 94 -3.70 9.65 8.64
C VAL A 94 -3.33 8.66 9.75
N LEU A 95 -2.46 7.70 9.46
CA LEU A 95 -2.01 6.72 10.45
C LEU A 95 -1.31 7.42 11.62
N LEU A 96 -0.36 8.31 11.33
CA LEU A 96 0.38 9.06 12.33
C LEU A 96 -0.50 9.94 13.23
N ARG A 97 -1.61 10.48 12.70
CA ARG A 97 -2.56 11.27 13.50
C ARG A 97 -3.42 10.42 14.43
N ARG A 98 -3.58 9.13 14.12
CA ARG A 98 -4.51 8.22 14.81
C ARG A 98 -3.83 7.23 15.74
N THR A 99 -2.52 7.08 15.61
CA THR A 99 -1.73 6.07 16.34
C THR A 99 -0.58 6.73 17.07
N HIS A 100 -0.15 6.10 18.16
CA HIS A 100 1.04 6.53 18.88
C HIS A 100 2.23 5.64 18.52
N HIS A 101 3.44 6.09 18.84
CA HIS A 101 4.62 5.23 18.74
C HIS A 101 4.52 4.15 19.83
N ASP A 102 4.62 2.88 19.44
CA ASP A 102 4.73 1.77 20.38
C ASP A 102 6.19 1.54 20.77
N PRO A 103 6.61 1.85 22.02
CA PRO A 103 7.98 1.63 22.47
C PRO A 103 8.34 0.16 22.69
N GLN A 104 7.37 -0.76 22.68
CA GLN A 104 7.62 -2.19 22.84
C GLN A 104 7.96 -2.88 21.51
N THR A 105 7.73 -2.21 20.38
CA THR A 105 8.07 -2.75 19.08
C THR A 105 9.58 -2.65 18.81
N PRO A 106 10.23 -3.70 18.26
CA PRO A 106 11.64 -3.66 17.88
C PRO A 106 12.01 -2.45 17.00
N ALA A 107 13.14 -1.80 17.31
CA ALA A 107 13.55 -0.54 16.67
C ALA A 107 14.00 -0.68 15.21
N ASP A 108 14.38 -1.89 14.80
CA ASP A 108 14.78 -2.28 13.45
C ASP A 108 13.59 -2.41 12.49
N LEU A 109 12.37 -2.51 13.02
CA LEU A 109 11.18 -2.57 12.19
C LEU A 109 10.86 -1.22 11.54
N PRO A 110 10.32 -1.22 10.30
CA PRO A 110 9.80 -0.02 9.70
C PRO A 110 8.81 0.71 10.62
N TRP A 111 8.82 2.05 10.57
CA TRP A 111 8.05 2.86 11.52
C TRP A 111 6.54 2.57 11.51
N TRP A 112 5.99 2.10 10.39
CA TRP A 112 4.57 1.76 10.26
C TRP A 112 4.17 0.48 11.02
N TYR A 113 5.12 -0.37 11.40
CA TYR A 113 4.89 -1.49 12.30
C TYR A 113 4.96 -1.09 13.78
N ARG A 114 5.49 0.09 14.08
CA ARG A 114 5.74 0.58 15.45
C ARG A 114 4.63 1.52 15.93
N ARG A 115 3.38 1.22 15.54
CA ARG A 115 2.21 2.06 15.77
C ARG A 115 1.08 1.29 16.44
N CYS A 116 0.47 1.88 17.46
CA CYS A 116 -0.69 1.35 18.18
C CYS A 116 -1.82 2.39 18.31
#